data_AF-A0A357R3I7-F1
#
_entry.id   AF-A0A357R3I7-F1
#
_cell.length_a   1.000
_cell.length_b   1.000
_cell.length_c   1.000
_cell.angle_alpha   90.00
_cell.angle_beta   90.00
_cell.angle_gamma   90.00
#
_symmetry.space_group_name_H-M   'P 1'
#
loop_
_entity.id
_entity.type
_entity.pdbx_description
1 polymer ?
#
loop_
_entity_poly.entity_id
_entity_poly.type
_entity_poly.pdbx_seq_one_letter_code
_entity_poly.pdbx_strand_id
1 'polypeptide(L)'
;ADLRNKGYWDYLLDIATEAAQLGFREIQFDYIRWPSGGDGEVKNIDNLPPANLHSTGAYERSEIIADFLAYAKERLDPLGIDVSADTFGVMGTAKDEQTVGQQLELMLTSEIHAISPMVYPSH
;
A
#
# COMPACT_ATOMS: atom_id res chain seq x y z
N ALA A 1 6.01 -10.21 -5.76
CA ALA A 1 5.55 -9.30 -6.82
C ALA A 1 6.38 -8.02 -6.77
N ASP A 2 6.51 -7.31 -7.89
CA ASP A 2 7.12 -5.98 -7.97
C ASP A 2 6.00 -4.95 -8.05
N LEU A 3 5.86 -4.08 -7.04
CA LEU A 3 4.76 -3.11 -6.96
C LEU A 3 4.80 -2.06 -8.07
N ARG A 4 5.89 -1.91 -8.82
CA ARG A 4 5.92 -0.99 -9.99
C ARG A 4 5.19 -1.54 -11.21
N ASN A 5 4.96 -2.86 -11.25
CA ASN A 5 4.29 -3.46 -12.39
C ASN A 5 2.78 -3.22 -12.30
N LYS A 6 2.30 -2.24 -13.09
CA LYS A 6 0.88 -1.86 -13.14
C LYS A 6 -0.06 -3.01 -13.53
N GLY A 7 0.42 -4.05 -14.22
CA GLY A 7 -0.40 -5.24 -14.48
C GLY A 7 -0.85 -5.96 -13.21
N TYR A 8 -0.09 -5.86 -12.10
CA TYR A 8 -0.55 -6.36 -10.81
C TYR A 8 -1.62 -5.45 -10.20
N TRP A 9 -1.54 -4.14 -10.41
CA TRP A 9 -2.54 -3.19 -9.94
C TRP A 9 -3.88 -3.45 -10.63
N ASP A 10 -3.84 -3.59 -11.96
CA ASP A 10 -5.02 -3.88 -12.77
C ASP A 10 -5.71 -5.16 -12.29
N TYR A 11 -4.92 -6.22 -12.10
CA TYR A 11 -5.44 -7.50 -11.60
C TYR A 11 -6.08 -7.40 -10.21
N LEU A 12 -5.43 -6.72 -9.26
CA LEU A 12 -5.99 -6.54 -7.91
C LEU A 12 -7.28 -5.71 -7.95
N LEU A 13 -7.32 -4.69 -8.79
CA LEU A 13 -8.49 -3.84 -8.90
C LEU A 13 -9.63 -4.52 -9.68
N ASP A 14 -9.36 -5.47 -10.58
CA ASP A 14 -10.40 -6.30 -11.21
C ASP A 14 -11.18 -7.07 -10.14
N ILE A 15 -10.45 -7.69 -9.20
CA ILE A 15 -11.04 -8.36 -8.05
C ILE A 15 -11.83 -7.36 -7.17
N ALA A 16 -11.28 -6.16 -6.94
CA ALA A 16 -11.96 -5.12 -6.16
C ALA A 16 -13.26 -4.65 -6.84
N THR A 17 -13.25 -4.54 -8.18
CA THR A 17 -14.43 -4.20 -8.98
C THR A 17 -15.48 -5.31 -8.92
N GLU A 18 -15.09 -6.58 -9.00
CA GLU A 18 -16.00 -7.71 -8.80
C GLU A 18 -16.64 -7.66 -7.40
N ALA A 19 -15.85 -7.40 -6.35
CA ALA A 19 -16.36 -7.24 -5.00
C ALA A 19 -17.36 -6.06 -4.91
N ALA A 20 -17.03 -4.91 -5.48
CA ALA A 20 -17.96 -3.77 -5.52
C ALA A 20 -19.28 -4.12 -6.22
N GLN A 21 -19.24 -4.86 -7.34
CA GLN A 21 -20.42 -5.32 -8.06
C GLN A 21 -21.27 -6.33 -7.27
N LEU A 22 -20.65 -7.08 -6.35
CA LEU A 22 -21.36 -7.97 -5.41
C LEU A 22 -22.03 -7.20 -4.25
N GLY A 23 -21.83 -5.89 -4.16
CA GLY A 23 -22.50 -5.01 -3.19
C GLY A 23 -21.65 -4.61 -1.99
N PHE A 24 -20.33 -4.88 -2.01
CA PHE A 24 -19.43 -4.29 -1.02
C PHE A 24 -19.34 -2.78 -1.24
N ARG A 25 -19.45 -2.02 -0.15
CA ARG A 25 -19.46 -0.54 -0.16
C ARG A 25 -18.08 0.10 -0.05
N GLU A 26 -17.07 -0.72 0.24
CA GLU A 26 -15.72 -0.28 0.55
C GLU A 26 -14.72 -1.36 0.16
N ILE A 27 -13.57 -0.94 -0.36
CA ILE A 27 -12.38 -1.77 -0.51
C ILE A 27 -11.29 -1.19 0.38
N GLN A 28 -10.98 -1.93 1.45
CA GLN A 28 -9.89 -1.61 2.37
C GLN A 28 -8.68 -2.48 2.01
N PHE A 29 -7.58 -1.83 1.63
CA PHE A 29 -6.33 -2.53 1.36
C PHE A 29 -5.55 -2.77 2.66
N ASP A 30 -5.48 -4.03 3.06
CA ASP A 30 -4.71 -4.45 4.24
C ASP A 30 -3.19 -4.36 3.98
N TYR A 31 -2.47 -3.68 4.86
CA TYR A 31 -1.01 -3.58 4.90
C TYR A 31 -0.32 -3.47 3.52
N ILE A 32 -0.66 -2.47 2.71
CA ILE A 32 0.13 -2.20 1.50
C ILE A 32 1.56 -1.86 1.91
N ARG A 33 2.50 -2.73 1.56
CA ARG A 33 3.91 -2.61 1.96
C ARG A 33 4.85 -3.30 1.00
N TRP A 34 6.10 -2.88 1.06
CA TRP A 34 7.22 -3.60 0.48
C TRP A 34 7.59 -4.81 1.34
N PRO A 35 8.09 -5.89 0.73
CA PRO A 35 8.62 -7.02 1.48
C PRO A 35 9.76 -6.56 2.39
N SER A 36 9.63 -6.87 3.68
CA SER A 36 10.65 -6.62 4.69
C SER A 36 11.01 -7.94 5.37
N GLY A 37 12.30 -8.16 5.63
CA GLY A 37 12.73 -9.27 6.49
C GLY A 37 12.16 -9.06 7.89
N GLY A 38 11.97 -10.13 8.67
CA GLY A 38 11.51 -9.98 10.06
C GLY A 38 12.43 -9.12 10.94
N ASP A 39 13.65 -8.84 10.45
CA ASP A 39 14.68 -7.96 11.01
C ASP A 39 14.75 -6.58 10.33
N GLY A 40 13.81 -6.25 9.44
CA GLY A 40 13.85 -5.05 8.61
C GLY A 40 14.72 -5.17 7.37
N GLU A 41 15.46 -6.28 7.22
CA GLU A 41 16.42 -6.44 6.12
C GLU A 41 15.90 -7.39 5.04
N VAL A 42 15.72 -6.82 3.87
CA VAL A 42 15.19 -7.48 2.67
C VAL A 42 16.08 -8.63 2.18
N LYS A 43 17.37 -8.64 2.55
CA LYS A 43 18.39 -9.61 2.11
C LYS A 43 18.11 -11.06 2.52
N ASN A 44 17.27 -11.26 3.53
CA ASN A 44 16.93 -12.59 4.07
C ASN A 44 15.66 -13.18 3.43
N ILE A 45 15.08 -12.52 2.43
CA ILE A 45 13.91 -13.01 1.70
C ILE A 45 14.37 -13.78 0.46
N ASP A 46 14.19 -15.11 0.49
CA ASP A 46 14.46 -15.96 -0.66
C ASP A 46 13.60 -15.57 -1.86
N ASN A 47 14.22 -15.57 -3.05
CA ASN A 47 13.58 -15.27 -4.34
C ASN A 47 12.92 -13.89 -4.44
N LEU A 48 13.38 -12.90 -3.67
CA LEU A 48 12.89 -11.55 -3.85
C LEU A 48 13.34 -10.99 -5.21
N PRO A 49 12.43 -10.39 -6.00
CA PRO A 49 12.82 -9.74 -7.25
C PRO A 49 13.91 -8.69 -7.00
N PRO A 50 14.99 -8.65 -7.82
CA PRO A 50 16.07 -7.68 -7.65
C PRO A 50 15.59 -6.23 -7.62
N ALA A 51 14.51 -5.97 -8.34
CA ALA A 51 13.86 -4.68 -8.41
C ALA A 51 13.37 -4.21 -7.02
N ASN A 52 13.05 -5.11 -6.09
CA ASN A 52 12.62 -4.79 -4.73
C ASN A 52 13.79 -4.61 -3.74
N LEU A 53 15.02 -4.97 -4.13
CA LEU A 53 16.21 -4.88 -3.27
C LEU A 53 16.79 -3.47 -3.18
N HIS A 54 16.44 -2.58 -4.10
CA HIS A 54 17.04 -1.25 -4.22
C HIS A 54 15.95 -0.18 -4.29
N SER A 55 16.15 0.92 -3.55
CA SER A 55 15.43 2.18 -3.71
C SER A 55 16.39 3.20 -4.32
N THR A 56 15.92 3.99 -5.27
CA THR A 56 16.67 5.02 -5.98
C THR A 56 16.44 6.42 -5.40
N GLY A 57 15.46 6.56 -4.50
CA GLY A 57 15.15 7.78 -3.77
C GLY A 57 14.86 7.55 -2.29
N ALA A 58 14.70 8.64 -1.53
CA ALA A 58 14.44 8.58 -0.09
C ALA A 58 13.06 7.97 0.25
N TYR A 59 12.07 8.16 -0.62
CA TYR A 59 10.69 7.70 -0.42
C TYR A 59 10.06 7.07 -1.68
N GLU A 60 10.86 6.62 -2.65
CA GLU A 60 10.35 6.02 -3.91
C GLU A 60 9.33 4.90 -3.63
N ARG A 61 9.58 4.09 -2.60
CA ARG A 61 8.68 3.02 -2.16
C ARG A 61 7.33 3.52 -1.68
N SER A 62 7.33 4.60 -0.92
CA SER A 62 6.12 5.28 -0.43
C SER A 62 5.38 6.00 -1.55
N GLU A 63 6.10 6.62 -2.48
CA GLU A 63 5.51 7.24 -3.68
C GLU A 63 4.77 6.20 -4.53
N ILE A 64 5.36 5.02 -4.75
CA ILE A 64 4.71 3.93 -5.49
C ILE A 64 3.42 3.45 -4.78
N ILE A 65 3.41 3.42 -3.45
CA ILE A 65 2.24 3.05 -2.66
C ILE A 65 1.14 4.12 -2.79
N ALA A 66 1.52 5.40 -2.69
CA ALA A 66 0.60 6.51 -2.89
C ALA A 66 0.00 6.51 -4.32
N ASP A 67 0.82 6.26 -5.34
CA ASP A 67 0.39 6.16 -6.74
C ASP A 67 -0.59 5.01 -6.95
N PHE A 68 -0.34 3.83 -6.35
CA PHE A 68 -1.28 2.72 -6.41
C PHE A 68 -2.61 3.08 -5.76
N LEU A 69 -2.59 3.70 -4.58
CA LEU A 69 -3.80 4.12 -3.86
C LEU A 69 -4.60 5.16 -4.65
N ALA A 70 -3.93 6.14 -5.26
CA ALA A 70 -4.55 7.14 -6.12
C ALA A 70 -5.21 6.47 -7.33
N TYR A 71 -4.50 5.54 -7.97
CA TYR A 71 -5.01 4.77 -9.09
C TYR A 71 -6.21 3.89 -8.71
N ALA A 72 -6.15 3.24 -7.54
CA ALA A 72 -7.25 2.46 -6.99
C ALA A 72 -8.49 3.32 -6.75
N LYS A 73 -8.31 4.50 -6.16
CA LYS A 73 -9.39 5.47 -5.96
C LYS A 73 -10.00 5.86 -7.30
N GLU A 74 -9.20 6.32 -8.26
CA GLU A 74 -9.68 6.75 -9.59
C GLU A 74 -10.51 5.67 -10.27
N ARG A 75 -10.04 4.41 -10.20
CA ARG A 75 -10.70 3.29 -10.87
C ARG A 75 -11.99 2.84 -10.20
N LEU A 76 -12.08 2.97 -8.88
CA LEU A 76 -13.23 2.52 -8.10
C LEU A 76 -14.27 3.63 -7.84
N ASP A 77 -13.89 4.90 -7.98
CA ASP A 77 -14.77 6.08 -7.83
C ASP A 77 -16.08 5.97 -8.63
N PRO A 78 -16.08 5.53 -9.91
CA PRO A 78 -17.30 5.41 -10.70
C PRO A 78 -18.31 4.38 -10.15
N LEU A 79 -17.85 3.46 -9.30
CA LEU A 79 -18.68 2.45 -8.65
C LEU A 79 -19.34 2.99 -7.37
N GLY A 80 -18.96 4.19 -6.94
CA GLY A 80 -19.54 4.86 -5.75
C GLY A 80 -19.19 4.15 -4.44
N ILE A 81 -18.03 3.49 -4.37
CA ILE A 81 -17.53 2.81 -3.18
C ILE A 81 -16.38 3.57 -2.54
N ASP A 82 -16.20 3.38 -1.23
CA ASP A 82 -15.05 3.91 -0.51
C ASP A 82 -13.79 3.08 -0.79
N VAL A 83 -12.64 3.75 -0.68
CA VAL A 83 -11.31 3.15 -0.79
C VAL A 83 -10.55 3.57 0.44
N SER A 84 -9.99 2.61 1.16
CA SER A 84 -9.24 2.83 2.38
C SER A 84 -7.99 1.94 2.43
N ALA A 85 -7.08 2.25 3.35
CA ALA A 85 -5.84 1.50 3.51
C ALA A 85 -5.43 1.37 4.97
N ASP A 86 -4.95 0.19 5.35
CA ASP A 86 -4.36 -0.04 6.65
C ASP A 86 -2.85 0.26 6.65
N THR A 87 -2.38 0.87 7.74
CA THR A 87 -0.95 1.11 7.98
C THR A 87 -0.51 0.49 9.30
N PHE A 88 0.79 0.27 9.48
CA PHE A 88 1.31 -0.03 10.81
C PHE A 88 1.05 1.15 11.75
N GLY A 89 0.63 0.88 12.99
CA GLY A 89 0.33 1.94 13.96
C GLY A 89 1.50 2.91 14.20
N VAL A 90 2.74 2.42 14.13
CA VAL A 90 3.95 3.25 14.26
C VAL A 90 4.03 4.36 13.20
N MET A 91 3.38 4.21 12.05
CA MET A 91 3.33 5.22 10.98
C MET A 91 2.70 6.53 11.42
N GLY A 92 1.86 6.53 12.47
CA GLY A 92 1.33 7.77 13.05
C GLY A 92 2.38 8.63 13.76
N THR A 93 3.60 8.11 13.99
CA THR A 93 4.70 8.82 14.68
C THR A 93 6.06 8.72 13.98
N ALA A 94 6.22 7.76 13.07
CA ALA A 94 7.43 7.60 12.27
C ALA A 94 7.66 8.81 11.36
N LYS A 95 8.92 9.19 11.18
CA LYS A 95 9.33 10.26 10.25
C LYS A 95 9.83 9.74 8.90
N ASP A 96 10.05 8.43 8.82
CA ASP A 96 10.53 7.73 7.64
C ASP A 96 9.57 6.58 7.30
N GLU A 97 9.88 5.82 6.26
CA GLU A 97 9.01 4.74 5.78
C GLU A 97 9.22 3.36 6.45
N GLN A 98 9.99 3.30 7.55
CA GLN A 98 10.31 2.12 8.36
C GLN A 98 10.63 0.85 7.55
N THR A 99 11.31 0.98 6.40
CA THR A 99 11.66 -0.09 5.43
C THR A 99 10.50 -0.74 4.68
N VAL A 100 9.26 -0.53 5.13
CA VAL A 100 8.03 -1.12 4.58
C VAL A 100 7.40 -0.24 3.50
N GLY A 101 7.91 0.97 3.30
CA GLY A 101 7.44 1.91 2.28
C GLY A 101 6.12 2.59 2.64
N GLN A 102 5.75 2.60 3.91
CA GLN A 102 4.58 3.37 4.36
C GLN A 102 5.08 4.69 4.91
N GLN A 103 4.61 5.80 4.35
CA GLN A 103 4.90 7.15 4.86
C GLN A 103 3.58 7.91 4.81
N LEU A 104 3.11 8.37 5.96
CA LEU A 104 1.72 8.81 6.12
C LEU A 104 1.42 10.04 5.24
N GLU A 105 2.29 11.04 5.21
CA GLU A 105 2.11 12.26 4.43
C GLU A 105 2.03 11.99 2.92
N LEU A 106 2.83 11.07 2.39
CA LEU A 106 2.79 10.65 0.98
C LEU A 106 1.55 9.81 0.70
N MET A 107 1.19 8.87 1.57
CA MET A 107 -0.04 8.10 1.39
C MET A 107 -1.27 9.00 1.39
N LEU A 108 -1.29 10.08 2.19
CA LEU A 108 -2.37 11.08 2.18
C LEU A 108 -2.52 11.83 0.86
N THR A 109 -1.48 11.91 0.01
CA THR A 109 -1.60 12.53 -1.32
C THR A 109 -2.41 11.70 -2.30
N SER A 110 -2.76 10.45 -1.96
CA SER A 110 -3.62 9.60 -2.79
C SER A 110 -5.10 9.95 -2.70
N GLU A 111 -5.49 10.80 -1.74
CA GLU A 111 -6.87 11.28 -1.52
C GLU A 111 -7.90 10.16 -1.30
N ILE A 112 -7.45 8.96 -0.89
CA ILE A 112 -8.34 7.87 -0.47
C ILE A 112 -9.17 8.27 0.75
N HIS A 113 -10.30 7.60 0.94
CA HIS A 113 -11.35 8.01 1.89
C HIS A 113 -10.93 7.84 3.35
N ALA A 114 -10.08 6.86 3.66
CA ALA A 114 -9.54 6.66 4.99
C ALA A 114 -8.18 5.97 4.99
N ILE A 115 -7.34 6.32 5.97
CA ILE A 115 -6.17 5.56 6.36
C ILE A 115 -6.38 5.11 7.81
N SER A 116 -6.17 3.83 8.08
CA SER A 116 -6.44 3.17 9.35
C SER A 116 -5.14 2.65 9.97
N PRO A 117 -4.45 3.42 10.84
CA PRO A 117 -3.27 2.95 11.54
C PRO A 117 -3.64 1.86 12.54
N MET A 118 -3.10 0.65 12.35
CA MET A 118 -3.38 -0.50 13.21
C MET A 118 -2.37 -0.54 14.37
N VAL A 119 -2.81 -0.02 15.52
CA VAL A 119 -2.02 0.05 16.76
C VAL A 119 -2.12 -1.26 17.53
N TYR A 120 -0.96 -1.90 17.78
CA TYR A 120 -0.87 -3.11 18.59
C TYR A 120 -0.06 -2.78 19.86
N PRO A 121 -0.69 -2.63 21.04
CA PRO A 121 0.02 -2.18 22.25
C PRO A 121 1.21 -3.04 22.72
N SER A 122 1.36 -4.25 22.17
CA SER A 122 2.51 -5.12 22.41
C SER A 122 3.76 -4.75 21.62
N HIS A 123 3.64 -3.88 20.60
CA HIS A 123 4.69 -3.48 19.67
C HIS A 123 4.60 -2.00 19.31
#